data_AF-A0A167ZCZ8-F1
#
_entry.id   AF-A0A167ZCZ8-F1
#
_cell.length_a   1.000
_cell.length_b   1.000
_cell.length_c   1.000
_cell.angle_alpha   90.00
_cell.angle_beta   90.00
_cell.angle_gamma   90.00
#
_symmetry.space_group_name_H-M   'P 1'
#
loop_
_entity.id
_entity.type
_entity.pdbx_description
1 polymer ?
#
loop_
_entity_poly.entity_id
_entity_poly.type
_entity_poly.pdbx_seq_one_letter_code
_entity_poly.pdbx_strand_id
1 'polypeptide(L)'
;MPPRPRPPAAAAAGLRLSNCHSSLRCRPRRSYSTTTSASSADDPLIRVTNIPAPSSGHIRILELNRPAARNAISTALLASLRAHIDRVHVQYGPDGEETGAHRQQQPELGPTRALVLASAVDTCFCAGADLKERRGFSQQE
;
A
#
# COMPACT_ATOMS: atom_id res chain seq x y z
N MET A 1 -25.63 -40.88 -16.25
CA MET A 1 -25.63 -39.76 -17.20
C MET A 1 -25.25 -40.31 -18.57
N PRO A 2 -26.10 -40.12 -19.61
CA PRO A 2 -25.80 -40.61 -20.95
C PRO A 2 -24.73 -39.76 -21.66
N PRO A 3 -23.89 -40.37 -22.52
CA PRO A 3 -22.93 -39.63 -23.35
C PRO A 3 -23.66 -38.86 -24.45
N ARG A 4 -23.23 -37.61 -24.70
CA ARG A 4 -23.79 -36.78 -25.78
C ARG A 4 -23.28 -37.24 -27.16
N PRO A 5 -24.13 -37.15 -28.20
CA PRO A 5 -23.85 -37.68 -29.53
C PRO A 5 -22.84 -36.84 -30.33
N ARG A 6 -22.11 -37.49 -31.24
CA ARG A 6 -21.22 -36.89 -32.24
C ARG A 6 -22.04 -36.34 -33.42
N PRO A 7 -21.76 -35.12 -33.93
CA PRO A 7 -22.28 -34.66 -35.21
C PRO A 7 -21.48 -35.23 -36.41
N PRO A 8 -22.09 -35.25 -37.61
CA PRO A 8 -21.66 -36.07 -38.74
C PRO A 8 -20.54 -35.47 -39.60
N ALA A 9 -19.87 -36.34 -40.36
CA ALA A 9 -18.92 -36.02 -41.40
C ALA A 9 -19.63 -35.41 -42.63
N ALA A 10 -19.09 -34.31 -43.16
CA ALA A 10 -19.48 -33.78 -44.45
C ALA A 10 -18.24 -33.68 -45.36
N ALA A 11 -18.42 -34.22 -46.56
CA ALA A 11 -17.42 -34.50 -47.57
C ALA A 11 -16.92 -33.26 -48.32
N ALA A 12 -15.78 -33.46 -48.98
CA ALA A 12 -15.04 -32.48 -49.76
C ALA A 12 -15.74 -32.07 -51.06
N ALA A 13 -15.60 -30.79 -51.43
CA ALA A 13 -15.58 -30.35 -52.82
C ALA A 13 -14.58 -29.18 -52.91
N GLY A 14 -13.50 -29.40 -53.65
CA GLY A 14 -12.48 -28.37 -53.88
C GLY A 14 -12.91 -27.38 -54.96
N LEU A 15 -12.27 -26.21 -54.94
CA LEU A 15 -11.88 -25.45 -56.14
C LEU A 15 -10.76 -24.48 -55.75
N ARG A 16 -9.95 -24.16 -56.76
CA ARG A 16 -8.56 -23.74 -56.72
C ARG A 16 -8.34 -22.23 -56.50
N LEU A 17 -7.21 -21.94 -55.82
CA LEU A 17 -6.25 -20.84 -55.97
C LEU A 17 -6.74 -19.39 -56.20
N SER A 18 -6.42 -18.49 -55.27
CA SER A 18 -5.35 -17.49 -55.48
C SER A 18 -5.18 -16.49 -54.31
N ASN A 19 -3.90 -16.25 -53.99
CA ASN A 19 -3.25 -15.03 -53.48
C ASN A 19 -3.59 -14.43 -52.10
N CYS A 20 -2.75 -14.87 -51.14
CA CYS A 20 -1.86 -14.06 -50.28
C CYS A 20 -2.35 -12.71 -49.74
N HIS A 21 -2.90 -12.71 -48.52
CA HIS A 21 -2.71 -11.62 -47.56
C HIS A 21 -2.51 -12.20 -46.16
N SER A 22 -1.35 -11.92 -45.57
CA SER A 22 -0.92 -12.40 -44.25
C SER A 22 -1.81 -11.81 -43.15
N SER A 23 -2.80 -12.57 -42.70
CA SER A 23 -3.62 -12.20 -41.54
C SER A 23 -2.99 -12.78 -40.26
N LEU A 24 -2.37 -11.90 -39.48
CA LEU A 24 -1.84 -12.21 -38.15
C LEU A 24 -3.01 -12.56 -37.22
N ARG A 25 -3.04 -13.81 -36.75
CA ARG A 25 -4.01 -14.28 -35.75
C ARG A 25 -3.70 -13.64 -34.39
N CYS A 26 -4.46 -12.62 -34.01
CA CYS A 26 -4.47 -12.10 -32.64
C CYS A 26 -5.11 -13.12 -31.70
N ARG A 27 -4.32 -13.71 -30.80
CA ARG A 27 -4.85 -14.46 -29.66
C ARG A 27 -5.43 -13.48 -28.63
N PRO A 28 -6.62 -13.72 -28.05
CA PRO A 28 -7.12 -12.88 -26.98
C PRO A 28 -6.24 -13.06 -25.74
N ARG A 29 -5.50 -12.01 -25.37
CA ARG A 29 -4.79 -11.93 -24.09
C ARG A 29 -5.85 -11.80 -22.98
N ARG A 30 -5.83 -12.74 -22.03
CA ARG A 30 -6.64 -12.68 -20.81
C ARG A 30 -6.09 -11.57 -19.92
N SER A 31 -6.74 -10.41 -19.93
CA SER A 31 -6.40 -9.27 -19.07
C SER A 31 -6.86 -9.57 -17.64
N TYR A 32 -5.92 -9.67 -16.70
CA TYR A 32 -6.22 -9.57 -15.28
C TYR A 32 -6.31 -8.07 -14.93
N SER A 33 -7.50 -7.60 -14.53
CA SER A 33 -7.65 -6.26 -14.00
C SER A 33 -7.14 -6.24 -12.56
N THR A 34 -5.94 -5.72 -12.33
CA THR A 34 -5.53 -5.25 -11.00
C THR A 34 -6.12 -3.86 -10.81
N THR A 35 -7.11 -3.73 -9.95
CA THR A 35 -7.56 -2.43 -9.41
C THR A 35 -6.41 -1.84 -8.61
N THR A 36 -5.51 -1.16 -9.31
CA THR A 36 -4.43 -0.40 -8.70
C THR A 36 -5.03 0.94 -8.34
N SER A 37 -5.44 1.11 -7.09
CA SER A 37 -5.71 2.44 -6.54
C SER A 37 -4.40 3.21 -6.63
N ALA A 38 -4.26 4.03 -7.66
CA ALA A 38 -3.10 4.89 -7.84
C ALA A 38 -3.13 5.93 -6.72
N SER A 39 -2.36 5.69 -5.65
CA SER A 39 -1.96 6.77 -4.75
C SER A 39 -1.19 7.77 -5.61
N SER A 40 -1.76 8.97 -5.80
CA SER A 40 -1.02 10.10 -6.37
C SER A 40 0.27 10.27 -5.56
N ALA A 41 1.36 10.68 -6.21
CA ALA A 41 2.67 10.86 -5.58
C ALA A 41 2.69 11.90 -4.44
N ASP A 42 1.54 12.52 -4.15
CA ASP A 42 1.34 13.64 -3.22
C ASP A 42 0.66 13.22 -1.89
N ASP A 43 0.14 11.99 -1.78
CA ASP A 43 -0.48 11.54 -0.53
C ASP A 43 0.62 11.21 0.50
N PRO A 44 0.57 11.73 1.74
CA PRO A 44 1.57 11.42 2.75
C PRO A 44 1.72 9.91 2.99
N LEU A 45 2.97 9.48 3.14
CA LEU A 45 3.33 8.09 3.45
C LEU A 45 2.75 7.59 4.78
N ILE A 46 2.43 8.51 5.68
CA ILE A 46 1.79 8.24 6.97
C ILE A 46 0.60 9.20 7.11
N ARG A 47 -0.60 8.63 7.23
CA ARG A 47 -1.79 9.40 7.59
C ARG A 47 -1.89 9.48 9.11
N VAL A 48 -2.25 10.66 9.60
CA VAL A 48 -2.33 10.94 11.04
C VAL A 48 -3.78 11.23 11.40
N THR A 49 -4.32 10.48 12.35
CA THR A 49 -5.63 10.74 12.95
C THR A 49 -5.47 10.90 14.46
N ASN A 50 -6.05 11.94 15.04
CA ASN A 50 -6.04 12.16 16.49
C ASN A 50 -7.46 11.98 17.02
N ILE A 51 -7.61 11.11 18.01
CA ILE A 51 -8.88 10.88 18.70
C ILE A 51 -8.77 11.52 20.09
N PRO A 52 -9.56 12.56 20.39
CA PRO A 52 -9.58 13.16 21.72
C PRO A 52 -9.94 12.15 22.79
N ALA A 53 -9.19 12.14 23.89
CA ALA A 53 -9.48 11.37 25.09
C ALA A 53 -9.82 12.37 26.22
N PRO A 54 -11.11 12.62 26.49
CA PRO A 54 -11.53 13.58 27.51
C PRO A 54 -10.76 13.35 28.82
N SER A 55 -10.37 14.46 29.46
CA SER A 55 -9.60 14.54 30.71
C SER A 55 -8.17 13.97 30.74
N SER A 56 -7.67 13.32 29.69
CA SER A 56 -6.33 12.69 29.74
C SER A 56 -5.41 13.05 28.58
N GLY A 57 -5.95 13.50 27.43
CA GLY A 57 -5.15 13.92 26.28
C GLY A 57 -5.76 13.45 24.98
N HIS A 58 -4.98 12.75 24.15
CA HIS A 58 -5.49 12.14 22.92
C HIS A 58 -4.78 10.83 22.57
N ILE A 59 -5.44 10.03 21.73
CA ILE A 59 -4.86 8.87 21.06
C ILE A 59 -4.42 9.32 19.67
N ARG A 60 -3.17 9.01 19.30
CA ARG A 60 -2.63 9.30 17.97
C ARG A 60 -2.56 8.02 17.15
N ILE A 61 -3.20 8.01 16.00
CA ILE A 61 -3.18 6.90 15.05
C ILE A 61 -2.28 7.30 13.88
N LEU A 62 -1.27 6.48 13.60
CA LEU A 62 -0.40 6.61 12.44
C LEU A 62 -0.69 5.45 11.50
N GLU A 63 -1.23 5.76 10.32
CA GLU A 63 -1.59 4.76 9.34
C GLU A 63 -0.56 4.74 8.20
N LEU A 64 0.07 3.59 7.97
CA LEU A 64 0.98 3.39 6.84
C LEU A 64 0.18 3.47 5.53
N ASN A 65 0.56 4.39 4.65
CA ASN A 65 -0.19 4.72 3.44
C ASN A 65 0.69 4.61 2.20
N ARG A 66 1.08 3.38 1.86
CA ARG A 66 1.83 3.06 0.66
C ARG A 66 1.23 1.85 -0.06
N PRO A 67 -0.01 1.95 -0.57
CA PRO A 67 -0.76 0.84 -1.13
C PRO A 67 -0.06 0.15 -2.31
N ALA A 68 0.57 0.93 -3.20
CA ALA A 68 1.28 0.40 -4.37
C ALA A 68 2.45 -0.55 -4.01
N ALA A 69 2.98 -0.45 -2.79
CA ALA A 69 4.04 -1.31 -2.29
C ALA A 69 3.60 -2.17 -1.09
N ARG A 70 2.29 -2.31 -0.84
CA ARG A 70 1.76 -3.08 0.31
C ARG A 70 2.38 -2.65 1.65
N ASN A 71 2.57 -1.34 1.82
CA ASN A 71 3.27 -0.74 2.95
C ASN A 71 4.66 -1.32 3.23
N ALA A 72 5.37 -1.80 2.20
CA ALA A 72 6.77 -2.16 2.36
C ALA A 72 7.57 -0.96 2.91
N ILE A 73 8.38 -1.21 3.93
CA ILE A 73 9.11 -0.20 4.68
C ILE A 73 10.26 0.30 3.82
N SER A 74 10.10 1.49 3.28
CA SER A 74 11.14 2.24 2.60
C SER A 74 11.90 3.17 3.56
N THR A 75 13.06 3.68 3.16
CA THR A 75 13.81 4.71 3.92
C THR A 75 12.97 5.95 4.16
N ALA A 76 12.23 6.41 3.15
CA ALA A 76 11.34 7.56 3.25
C ALA A 76 10.18 7.33 4.24
N LEU A 77 9.56 6.13 4.21
CA LEU A 77 8.52 5.77 5.17
C LEU A 77 9.09 5.74 6.60
N LEU A 78 10.28 5.16 6.77
CA LEU A 78 10.94 5.07 8.06
C LEU A 78 11.34 6.44 8.61
N ALA A 79 11.83 7.35 7.76
CA ALA A 79 12.14 8.73 8.14
C ALA A 79 10.88 9.48 8.58
N SER A 80 9.77 9.34 7.83
CA SER A 80 8.47 9.92 8.20
C SER A 80 7.96 9.36 9.53
N LEU A 81 8.06 8.04 9.74
CA LEU A 81 7.63 7.37 10.97
C LEU A 81 8.43 7.83 12.17
N ARG A 82 9.75 7.89 12.06
CA ARG A 82 10.65 8.42 13.09
C ARG A 82 10.27 9.84 13.48
N ALA A 83 10.08 10.73 12.50
CA ALA A 83 9.66 12.10 12.77
C ALA A 83 8.30 12.20 13.50
N HIS A 84 7.40 11.23 13.35
CA HIS A 84 6.16 11.19 14.15
C HIS A 84 6.37 10.62 15.54
N ILE A 85 7.22 9.60 15.69
CA ILE A 85 7.57 9.02 16.99
C ILE A 85 8.34 10.05 17.83
N ASP A 86 9.30 10.77 17.23
CA ASP A 86 10.08 11.81 17.92
C ASP A 86 9.17 12.93 18.43
N ARG A 87 8.14 13.30 17.66
CA ARG A 87 7.13 14.27 18.10
C ARG A 87 6.35 13.81 19.33
N VAL A 88 6.10 12.51 19.47
CA VAL A 88 5.48 11.94 20.68
C VAL A 88 6.51 11.86 21.81
N HIS A 89 7.74 11.43 21.50
CA HIS A 89 8.82 11.26 22.47
C HIS A 89 9.12 12.56 23.22
N VAL A 90 9.23 13.70 22.52
CA VAL A 90 9.51 15.00 23.15
C VAL A 90 8.42 15.48 24.11
N GLN A 91 7.22 14.87 24.09
CA GLN A 91 6.14 15.18 25.04
C GLN A 91 6.41 14.63 26.44
N TYR A 92 7.40 13.73 26.57
CA TYR A 92 7.75 13.06 27.81
C TYR A 92 9.26 13.18 28.10
N GLY A 93 9.59 13.31 29.38
CA GLY A 93 10.96 13.34 29.87
C GLY A 93 11.52 11.93 30.12
N PRO A 94 12.79 11.84 30.57
CA PRO A 94 13.47 10.56 30.79
C PRO A 94 12.77 9.65 31.82
N ASP A 95 12.06 10.23 32.80
CA ASP A 95 11.36 9.46 33.85
C ASP A 95 9.86 9.29 33.55
N GLY A 96 9.42 9.65 32.33
CA GLY A 96 8.03 9.51 31.87
C GLY A 96 7.11 10.66 32.26
N GLU A 97 7.66 11.75 32.81
CA GLU A 97 6.95 12.98 33.14
C GLU A 97 6.57 13.80 31.91
N GLU A 98 5.43 14.48 31.95
CA GLU A 98 4.96 15.30 30.84
C GLU A 98 5.71 16.64 30.76
N THR A 99 6.38 16.91 29.65
CA THR A 99 7.20 18.12 29.45
C THR A 99 6.38 19.34 29.01
N GLY A 100 5.12 19.11 28.61
CA GLY A 100 4.26 20.14 28.01
C GLY A 100 4.54 20.45 26.53
N ALA A 101 5.49 19.76 25.89
CA ALA A 101 5.83 19.98 24.47
C ALA A 101 4.64 19.76 23.51
N HIS A 102 3.62 19.01 23.94
CA HIS A 102 2.38 18.82 23.17
C HIS A 102 1.69 20.15 22.83
N ARG A 103 1.81 21.19 23.67
CA ARG A 103 1.18 22.52 23.45
C ARG A 103 1.63 23.20 22.16
N GLN A 104 2.86 22.93 21.71
CA GLN A 104 3.37 23.47 20.44
C GLN A 104 2.82 22.72 19.23
N GLN A 105 2.53 21.42 19.39
CA GLN A 105 2.12 20.55 18.29
C GLN A 105 0.60 20.51 18.12
N GLN A 106 -0.14 20.42 19.24
CA GLN A 106 -1.59 20.38 19.30
C GLN A 106 -2.07 21.13 20.56
N PRO A 107 -2.28 22.46 20.49
CA PRO A 107 -2.64 23.26 21.66
C PRO A 107 -4.01 22.89 22.24
N GLU A 108 -4.94 22.43 21.41
CA GLU A 108 -6.31 22.07 21.79
C GLU A 108 -6.44 20.64 22.36
N LEU A 109 -5.45 19.78 22.12
CA LEU A 109 -5.43 18.41 22.63
C LEU A 109 -4.37 18.29 23.73
N GLY A 110 -4.67 17.57 24.81
CA GLY A 110 -3.64 17.23 25.79
C GLY A 110 -2.56 16.30 25.20
N PRO A 111 -1.63 15.77 26.00
CA PRO A 111 -0.53 14.94 25.50
C PRO A 111 -1.01 13.65 24.82
N THR A 112 -0.15 13.02 24.04
CA THR A 112 -0.42 11.74 23.39
C THR A 112 -0.39 10.63 24.44
N ARG A 113 -1.53 10.02 24.76
CA ARG A 113 -1.64 8.97 25.79
C ARG A 113 -1.47 7.56 25.24
N ALA A 114 -1.78 7.37 23.96
CA ALA A 114 -1.56 6.13 23.26
C ALA A 114 -1.20 6.42 21.80
N LEU A 115 -0.28 5.61 21.27
CA LEU A 115 0.10 5.60 19.87
C LEU A 115 -0.38 4.30 19.24
N VAL A 116 -1.21 4.38 18.21
CA VAL A 116 -1.67 3.23 17.43
C VAL A 116 -0.97 3.26 16.07
N LEU A 117 -0.25 2.19 15.76
CA LEU A 117 0.25 1.97 14.41
C LEU A 117 -0.76 1.12 13.64
N ALA A 118 -1.21 1.62 12.51
CA ALA A 118 -2.25 1.00 11.68
C ALA A 118 -1.85 1.03 10.20
N SER A 119 -2.68 0.42 9.36
CA SER A 119 -2.53 0.42 7.90
C SER A 119 -3.70 1.14 7.28
N ALA A 120 -3.42 2.07 6.35
CA ALA A 120 -4.46 2.69 5.54
C ALA A 120 -4.92 1.78 4.38
N VAL A 121 -4.47 0.51 4.36
CA VAL A 121 -4.69 -0.46 3.29
C VAL A 121 -5.29 -1.74 3.87
N ASP A 122 -6.45 -2.16 3.37
CA ASP A 122 -7.19 -3.31 3.90
C ASP A 122 -6.50 -4.67 3.64
N THR A 123 -5.64 -4.74 2.63
CA THR A 123 -5.06 -6.02 2.17
C THR A 123 -3.89 -6.51 3.02
N CYS A 124 -3.25 -5.62 3.79
CA CYS A 124 -2.15 -5.97 4.67
C CYS A 124 -1.79 -4.83 5.62
N PHE A 125 -1.24 -5.19 6.78
CA PHE A 125 -0.57 -4.23 7.65
C PHE A 125 0.72 -3.67 7.01
N CYS A 126 1.69 -4.56 6.76
CA CYS A 126 2.98 -4.25 6.15
C CYS A 126 3.55 -5.51 5.49
N ALA A 127 4.17 -5.37 4.31
CA ALA A 127 4.82 -6.46 3.58
C ALA A 127 6.28 -6.72 4.00
N GLY A 128 6.80 -6.01 5.01
CA GLY A 128 8.20 -6.10 5.47
C GLY A 128 9.08 -5.00 4.89
N ALA A 129 10.39 -5.22 4.82
CA ALA A 129 11.34 -4.26 4.23
C ALA A 129 11.13 -4.12 2.72
N ASP A 130 11.33 -2.92 2.19
CA ASP A 130 11.32 -2.72 0.74
C ASP A 130 12.64 -3.20 0.12
N LEU A 131 12.64 -4.43 -0.40
CA LEU A 131 13.82 -5.01 -1.04
C LEU A 131 14.17 -4.34 -2.39
N LYS A 132 13.28 -3.52 -2.97
CA LYS A 132 13.57 -2.83 -4.24
C LYS A 132 14.57 -1.69 -4.04
N GLU A 133 14.45 -0.92 -2.96
CA GLU A 133 15.44 0.10 -2.60
C GLU A 133 16.77 -0.53 -2.15
N ARG A 134 16.73 -1.68 -1.46
CA ARG A 134 17.93 -2.41 -1.02
C ARG A 134 18.85 -2.86 -2.15
N ARG A 135 18.39 -2.92 -3.41
CA ARG A 135 19.26 -3.27 -4.54
C ARG A 135 20.37 -2.25 -4.76
N GLY A 136 20.19 -1.01 -4.34
CA GLY A 136 21.20 0.06 -4.45
C GLY A 136 22.08 0.22 -3.22
N PHE A 137 21.83 -0.55 -2.15
CA PHE A 137 22.52 -0.32 -0.87
C PHE A 137 23.91 -0.97 -0.89
N SER A 138 24.89 -0.23 -0.38
CA SER A 138 26.23 -0.76 -0.13
C SER A 138 26.35 -1.22 1.33
N GLN A 139 27.38 -1.98 1.68
CA GLN A 139 27.58 -2.49 3.05
C GLN A 139 27.84 -1.39 4.11
N GLN A 140 28.05 -0.14 3.67
CA GLN A 140 28.28 1.01 4.53
C GLN A 140 26.96 1.67 5.00
N GLU A 141 25.80 1.19 4.51
CA GLU A 141 24.44 1.61 4.87
C GLU A 141 23.60 0.42 5.37
#